data_AF-A0ABD0NIN5-F1
#
_entry.id   AF-A0ABD0NIN5-F1
#
_cell.length_a   1.000
_cell.length_b   1.000
_cell.length_c   1.000
_cell.angle_alpha   90.00
_cell.angle_beta   90.00
_cell.angle_gamma   90.00
#
_symmetry.space_group_name_H-M   'P 1'
#
loop_
_entity.id
_entity.type
_entity.pdbx_description
1 polymer ?
#
loop_
_entity_poly.entity_id
_entity_poly.type
_entity_poly.pdbx_seq_one_letter_code
_entity_poly.pdbx_strand_id
1 'polypeptide(L)'
;ETARRASKLDEEGLEVAVCRHGVILKGLNMYRGEIFAYPLFLQKELQAATNIHFYCTDISCKYWPYLQKTSVSMPELSPLLQMRPFLSVMHAKAHST
;
A
#
# COMPACT_ATOMS: atom_id res chain seq x y z
N GLU A 1 -30.35 -12.61 9.16
CA GLU A 1 -29.63 -11.81 10.17
C GLU A 1 -28.47 -11.01 9.56
N THR A 2 -28.73 -10.10 8.61
CA THR A 2 -27.65 -9.43 7.85
C THR A 2 -27.59 -7.90 8.05
N ALA A 3 -28.42 -7.33 8.92
CA ALA A 3 -28.50 -5.88 9.09
C ALA A 3 -27.75 -5.31 10.32
N ARG A 4 -27.13 -6.14 11.17
CA ARG A 4 -26.59 -5.71 12.48
C ARG A 4 -25.07 -5.48 12.58
N ARG A 5 -24.32 -5.57 11.47
CA ARG A 5 -22.84 -5.44 11.47
C ARG A 5 -22.29 -4.17 10.83
N ALA A 6 -23.14 -3.20 10.46
CA ALA A 6 -22.70 -1.98 9.79
C ALA A 6 -22.48 -0.78 10.75
N SER A 7 -22.77 -0.91 12.05
CA SER A 7 -22.79 0.23 12.99
C SER A 7 -21.49 0.49 13.75
N LYS A 8 -20.41 -0.23 13.43
CA LYS A 8 -19.05 -0.07 14.00
C LYS A 8 -17.97 -0.48 13.01
N LEU A 9 -17.95 0.14 11.83
CA LEU A 9 -16.69 0.23 11.08
C LEU A 9 -15.87 1.33 11.75
N ASP A 10 -15.49 1.10 13.01
CA ASP A 10 -14.54 1.97 13.69
C ASP A 10 -13.27 1.94 12.84
N GLU A 11 -12.77 3.11 12.47
CA GLU A 11 -11.51 3.22 11.73
C GLU A 11 -10.43 2.44 12.51
N GLU A 12 -10.00 1.29 11.98
CA GLU A 12 -8.97 0.45 12.59
C GLU A 12 -7.58 1.07 12.42
N GLY A 13 -7.46 2.09 11.57
CA GLY A 13 -6.23 2.86 11.40
C GLY A 13 -6.30 3.91 10.30
N LEU A 14 -5.14 4.49 10.01
CA LEU A 14 -4.91 5.47 8.95
C LEU A 14 -3.65 5.06 8.19
N GLU A 15 -3.75 4.93 6.87
CA GLU A 15 -2.57 4.73 6.03
C GLU A 15 -2.22 6.06 5.35
N VAL A 16 -0.96 6.48 5.48
CA VAL A 16 -0.49 7.78 4.97
C VAL A 16 0.75 7.58 4.12
N ALA A 17 0.72 8.14 2.91
CA ALA A 17 1.88 8.27 2.06
C ALA A 17 2.57 9.61 2.30
N VAL A 18 3.85 9.56 2.63
CA VAL A 18 4.69 10.74 2.91
C VAL A 18 5.89 10.78 1.97
N CYS A 19 6.34 11.99 1.63
CA CYS A 19 7.62 12.16 0.97
C CYS A 19 8.78 12.08 1.98
N ARG A 20 10.02 12.02 1.47
CA ARG A 20 11.22 11.97 2.32
C ARG A 20 11.38 13.17 3.25
N HIS A 21 10.78 14.31 2.93
CA HIS A 21 10.81 15.52 3.77
C HIS A 21 9.74 15.51 4.88
N GLY A 22 8.92 14.45 4.98
CA GLY A 22 7.83 14.37 5.96
C GLY A 22 6.55 15.08 5.54
N VAL A 23 6.45 15.54 4.29
CA VAL A 23 5.22 16.13 3.75
C VAL A 23 4.24 15.01 3.41
N ILE A 24 3.01 15.12 3.91
CA ILE A 24 1.91 14.22 3.59
C ILE A 24 1.47 14.45 2.14
N LEU A 25 1.53 13.40 1.33
CA LEU A 25 1.10 13.42 -0.06
C LEU A 25 -0.36 12.98 -0.20
N LYS A 26 -0.74 11.92 0.50
CA LYS A 26 -2.10 11.35 0.51
C LYS A 26 -2.29 10.51 1.77
N GLY A 27 -3.53 10.37 2.22
CA GLY A 27 -3.90 9.40 3.25
C GLY A 27 -5.29 8.82 3.00
N LEU A 28 -5.57 7.69 3.62
CA LEU A 28 -6.89 7.05 3.61
C LEU A 28 -7.19 6.39 4.95
N ASN A 29 -8.48 6.31 5.28
CA ASN A 29 -8.96 5.65 6.48
C ASN A 29 -8.99 4.14 6.26
N MET A 30 -8.45 3.38 7.21
CA MET A 30 -8.52 1.93 7.22
C MET A 30 -9.75 1.50 8.00
N TYR A 31 -10.80 1.08 7.31
CA TYR A 31 -12.06 0.60 7.93
C TYR A 31 -11.97 -0.83 8.49
N ARG A 32 -10.83 -1.48 8.29
CA ARG A 32 -10.42 -2.80 8.76
C ARG A 32 -8.90 -2.87 8.72
N GLY A 33 -8.30 -3.87 9.36
CA GLY A 33 -6.86 -4.04 9.46
C GLY A 33 -6.14 -4.09 8.12
N GLU A 34 -4.81 -4.11 8.18
CA GLU A 34 -3.95 -3.98 7.01
C GLU A 34 -4.31 -5.00 5.91
N ILE A 35 -4.75 -4.48 4.77
CA ILE A 35 -5.04 -5.24 3.55
C ILE A 35 -4.36 -4.57 2.36
N PHE A 36 -4.02 -5.33 1.33
CA PHE A 36 -3.31 -4.80 0.15
C PHE A 36 -4.13 -3.83 -0.71
N ALA A 37 -5.43 -3.67 -0.45
CA ALA A 37 -6.24 -2.70 -1.16
C ALA A 37 -5.84 -1.25 -0.85
N TYR A 38 -5.41 -0.97 0.38
CA TYR A 38 -5.00 0.36 0.82
C TYR A 38 -3.69 0.84 0.16
N PRO A 39 -2.57 0.10 0.23
CA PRO A 39 -1.34 0.49 -0.47
C PRO A 39 -1.54 0.51 -1.99
N LEU A 40 -2.37 -0.38 -2.54
CA LEU A 40 -2.71 -0.37 -3.97
C LEU A 40 -3.42 0.92 -4.38
N PHE A 41 -4.38 1.38 -3.57
CA PHE A 41 -5.07 2.64 -3.81
C PHE A 41 -4.10 3.83 -3.77
N LEU A 42 -3.28 3.92 -2.72
CA LEU A 42 -2.28 5.00 -2.59
C LEU A 42 -1.27 4.97 -3.73
N GLN A 43 -0.77 3.80 -4.12
CA GLN A 43 0.19 3.67 -5.20
C GLN A 43 -0.41 4.14 -6.54
N LYS A 44 -1.67 3.79 -6.83
CA LYS A 44 -2.37 4.27 -8.05
C LYS A 44 -2.50 5.78 -8.09
N GLU A 45 -2.99 6.36 -6.99
CA GLU A 45 -3.17 7.82 -6.88
C GLU A 45 -1.84 8.56 -7.06
N LEU A 46 -0.78 8.07 -6.42
CA LEU A 46 0.54 8.69 -6.48
C LEU A 46 1.22 8.49 -7.83
N GLN A 47 1.05 7.33 -8.46
CA GLN A 47 1.57 7.10 -9.81
C GLN A 47 0.92 8.07 -10.81
N ALA A 48 -0.38 8.32 -10.69
CA ALA A 48 -1.10 9.23 -11.57
C ALA A 48 -0.72 10.71 -11.31
N ALA A 49 -0.50 11.07 -10.05
CA ALA A 49 -0.25 12.46 -9.66
C ALA A 49 1.23 12.88 -9.73
N THR A 50 2.18 11.93 -9.78
CA THR A 50 3.61 12.21 -9.59
C THR A 50 4.50 11.30 -10.43
N ASN A 51 5.78 11.67 -10.56
CA ASN A 51 6.81 10.83 -11.21
C ASN A 51 7.64 10.03 -10.19
N ILE A 52 6.97 9.46 -9.16
CA ILE A 52 7.65 8.67 -8.12
C ILE A 52 8.08 7.32 -8.68
N HIS A 53 9.36 6.99 -8.52
CA HIS A 53 9.93 5.71 -8.96
C HIS A 53 10.17 4.72 -7.83
N PHE A 54 10.23 5.19 -6.58
CA PHE A 54 10.57 4.38 -5.43
C PHE A 54 9.64 4.67 -4.26
N TYR A 55 9.23 3.64 -3.54
CA TYR A 55 8.47 3.77 -2.30
C TYR A 55 8.98 2.79 -1.23
N CYS A 56 8.76 3.14 0.03
CA CYS A 56 9.12 2.33 1.18
C CYS A 56 7.86 1.98 1.96
N THR A 57 7.64 0.70 2.22
CA THR A 57 6.65 0.22 3.18
C THR A 57 7.08 -1.15 3.70
N ASP A 58 6.84 -1.43 4.98
CA ASP A 58 7.22 -2.68 5.64
C ASP A 58 6.46 -3.89 5.07
N ILE A 59 5.25 -3.70 4.57
CA ILE A 59 4.48 -4.75 3.89
C ILE A 59 4.97 -5.04 2.47
N SER A 60 5.95 -4.29 1.93
CA SER A 60 6.41 -4.45 0.53
C SER A 60 6.85 -5.87 0.21
N CYS A 61 7.42 -6.59 1.20
CA CYS A 61 7.89 -7.97 1.03
C CYS A 61 6.77 -8.94 0.62
N LYS A 62 5.53 -8.69 1.04
CA LYS A 62 4.36 -9.49 0.69
C LYS A 62 3.51 -8.83 -0.39
N TYR A 63 3.37 -7.51 -0.32
CA TYR A 63 2.58 -6.71 -1.25
C TYR A 63 3.15 -6.76 -2.67
N TRP A 64 4.47 -6.66 -2.84
CA TRP A 64 5.09 -6.61 -4.16
C TRP A 64 4.91 -7.91 -4.96
N PRO A 65 5.20 -9.11 -4.40
CA PRO A 65 4.90 -10.37 -5.10
C PRO A 65 3.41 -10.54 -5.40
N TYR A 66 2.52 -10.04 -4.53
CA TYR A 66 1.09 -10.01 -4.78
C TYR A 66 0.76 -9.14 -5.99
N LEU A 67 1.26 -7.90 -6.04
CA LEU A 67 1.01 -6.97 -7.14
C LEU A 67 1.53 -7.51 -8.47
N GLN A 68 2.72 -8.13 -8.47
CA GLN A 68 3.28 -8.78 -9.67
C GLN A 68 2.34 -9.87 -10.22
N LYS A 69 1.82 -10.74 -9.34
CA LYS A 69 0.87 -11.80 -9.72
C LYS A 69 -0.45 -11.21 -10.22
N THR A 70 -1.02 -10.25 -9.49
CA THR A 70 -2.28 -9.61 -9.87
C THR A 70 -2.15 -8.88 -11.21
N SER A 71 -1.00 -8.27 -11.50
CA SER A 71 -0.76 -7.57 -12.77
C SER A 71 -0.77 -8.52 -13.99
N VAL A 72 -0.54 -9.82 -13.81
CA VAL A 72 -0.69 -10.82 -14.87
C VAL A 72 -2.18 -11.00 -15.23
N SER A 73 -3.05 -11.03 -14.23
CA SER A 73 -4.50 -11.18 -14.43
C SER A 73 -5.21 -9.85 -14.74
N MET A 74 -4.62 -8.73 -14.33
CA MET A 74 -5.14 -7.37 -14.46
C MET A 74 -4.05 -6.46 -15.07
N PRO A 75 -3.89 -6.48 -16.40
CA PRO A 75 -2.81 -5.78 -17.09
C PRO A 75 -2.77 -4.28 -16.84
N GLU A 76 -3.90 -3.66 -16.48
CA GLU A 76 -4.00 -2.24 -16.11
C GLU A 76 -3.18 -1.88 -14.86
N LEU A 77 -2.78 -2.87 -14.05
CA LEU A 77 -1.92 -2.67 -12.89
C LEU A 77 -0.43 -2.71 -13.25
N SER A 78 -0.06 -3.19 -14.44
CA SER A 78 1.34 -3.31 -14.88
C SER A 78 2.14 -2.00 -14.77
N PRO A 79 1.57 -0.81 -15.05
CA PRO A 79 2.30 0.46 -14.87
C PRO A 79 2.79 0.66 -13.43
N LEU A 80 2.05 0.16 -12.43
CA LEU A 80 2.45 0.27 -11.01
C LEU A 80 3.76 -0.48 -10.72
N LEU A 81 4.12 -1.48 -11.54
CA LEU A 81 5.37 -2.22 -11.41
C LEU A 81 6.61 -1.38 -11.77
N GLN A 82 6.44 -0.18 -12.33
CA GLN A 82 7.52 0.77 -12.56
C GLN A 82 7.96 1.47 -11.27
N MET A 83 7.05 1.58 -10.29
CA MET A 83 7.38 2.10 -8.95
C MET A 83 7.97 0.96 -8.12
N ARG A 84 9.29 0.94 -7.95
CA ARG A 84 9.98 -0.15 -7.27
C ARG A 84 9.94 0.04 -5.74
N PRO A 85 9.46 -0.95 -4.96
CA PRO A 85 9.53 -0.88 -3.52
C PRO A 85 10.94 -1.13 -3.02
N PHE A 86 11.19 -0.67 -1.80
CA PHE A 86 12.29 -1.15 -0.97
C PHE A 86 11.83 -1.30 0.48
N LEU A 87 12.54 -2.16 1.21
CA LEU A 87 12.31 -2.37 2.65
C LEU A 87 13.22 -1.44 3.45
N SER A 88 12.73 -1.01 4.61
CA SER A 88 13.61 -0.37 5.58
C SER A 88 14.68 -1.36 6.05
N VAL A 89 15.86 -0.86 6.43
CA VAL A 89 16.96 -1.71 6.93
C VAL A 89 16.51 -2.55 8.14
N MET A 90 15.67 -1.98 9.01
CA MET A 90 15.15 -2.68 10.18
C MET A 90 14.25 -3.85 9.79
N HIS A 91 13.34 -3.64 8.84
CA HIS A 91 12.47 -4.72 8.35
C HIS A 91 13.28 -5.78 7.61
N ALA A 92 14.24 -5.38 6.76
CA ALA A 92 15.09 -6.32 6.02
C ALA A 92 15.88 -7.24 6.97
N LYS A 93 16.39 -6.71 8.09
CA LYS A 93 17.08 -7.51 9.12
C LYS A 93 16.18 -8.56 9.76
N ALA A 94 14.88 -8.27 9.93
CA ALA A 94 13.93 -9.22 10.50
C ALA A 94 13.70 -10.47 9.62
N HIS A 95 13.96 -10.38 8.31
CA HIS A 95 13.93 -11.56 7.40
C HIS A 95 15.18 -12.44 7.50
N SER A 96 16.27 -11.93 8.10
CA SER A 96 17.54 -12.65 8.21
C SER A 96 17.68 -13.46 9.51
N THR A 97 16.62 -13.51 10.32
CA THR A 97 16.53 -14.24 11.59
C THR A 97 15.72 -15.51 11.38
#